data_AF-A0A960AXG7-F1
#
_entry.id   AF-A0A960AXG7-F1
#
_cell.length_a   1.000
_cell.length_b   1.000
_cell.length_c   1.000
_cell.angle_alpha   90.00
_cell.angle_beta   90.00
_cell.angle_gamma   90.00
#
_symmetry.space_group_name_H-M   'P 1'
#
loop_
_entity.id
_entity.type
_entity.pdbx_description
1 polymer ?
#
loop_
_entity_poly.entity_id
_entity_poly.type
_entity_poly.pdbx_seq_one_letter_code
_entity_poly.pdbx_strand_id
1 'polypeptide(L)'
;SRALSVQLRLFAPILPFVTEEVWSWWQDGSVHTTDWPALEELPDEGDAAVLGLAGQVLSAMRKVKSDNKVSMRARLAHTVVKAPQEQIDVIRAAVPDLAAAGGLDTAMRLETASTFEVIADLAG
;
A
#
# COMPACT_ATOMS: atom_id res chain seq x y z
N SER A 1 11.85 -8.99 -4.19
CA SER A 1 10.40 -9.08 -3.86
C SER A 1 9.75 -10.13 -4.76
N ARG A 2 8.98 -11.09 -4.21
CA ARG A 2 8.31 -12.16 -4.99
C ARG A 2 7.39 -11.60 -6.07
N ALA A 3 6.55 -10.63 -5.71
CA ALA A 3 5.63 -9.97 -6.64
C ALA A 3 6.33 -9.31 -7.83
N LEU A 4 7.47 -8.65 -7.60
CA LEU A 4 8.25 -8.02 -8.67
C LEU A 4 8.87 -9.06 -9.61
N SER A 5 9.41 -10.17 -9.08
CA SER A 5 9.93 -11.28 -9.92
C SER A 5 8.85 -11.81 -10.86
N VAL A 6 7.66 -12.08 -10.31
CA VAL A 6 6.52 -12.59 -11.08
C VAL A 6 6.11 -11.59 -12.17
N GLN A 7 5.94 -10.31 -11.85
CA GLN A 7 5.56 -9.29 -12.83
C GLN A 7 6.59 -9.16 -13.97
N LEU A 8 7.89 -9.15 -13.65
CA LEU A 8 8.94 -9.06 -14.67
C LEU A 8 8.92 -10.25 -15.62
N ARG A 9 8.76 -11.47 -15.09
CA ARG A 9 8.65 -12.68 -15.93
C ARG A 9 7.37 -12.69 -16.78
N LEU A 10 6.22 -12.28 -16.22
CA LEU A 10 4.97 -12.14 -16.98
C LEU A 10 5.08 -11.14 -18.13
N PHE A 11 5.83 -10.05 -17.94
CA PHE A 11 6.04 -9.04 -18.97
C PHE A 11 7.22 -9.31 -19.91
N ALA A 12 8.11 -10.26 -19.59
CA ALA A 12 9.33 -10.52 -20.37
C ALA A 12 9.08 -10.76 -21.87
N PRO A 13 8.02 -11.49 -22.30
CA PRO A 13 7.72 -11.67 -23.72
C PRO A 13 7.27 -10.40 -24.46
N ILE A 14 6.82 -9.38 -23.73
CA ILE A 14 6.23 -8.14 -24.29
C ILE A 14 7.23 -6.97 -24.19
N LEU A 15 7.99 -6.90 -23.09
CA LEU A 15 8.90 -5.81 -22.76
C LEU A 15 10.33 -6.33 -22.50
N PRO A 16 11.00 -6.94 -23.50
CA PRO A 16 12.17 -7.77 -23.26
C PRO A 16 13.38 -7.02 -22.68
N PHE A 17 13.64 -5.80 -23.17
CA PHE A 17 14.78 -5.01 -22.69
C PHE A 17 14.53 -4.40 -21.31
N VAL A 18 13.33 -3.88 -21.06
CA VAL A 18 12.97 -3.26 -19.77
C VAL A 18 12.97 -4.29 -18.66
N THR A 19 12.39 -5.47 -18.92
CA THR A 19 12.35 -6.54 -17.92
C THR A 19 13.73 -7.12 -17.63
N GLU A 20 14.60 -7.25 -18.64
CA GLU A 20 16.00 -7.66 -18.45
C GLU A 20 16.80 -6.64 -17.63
N GLU A 21 16.66 -5.35 -17.95
CA GLU A 21 17.32 -4.28 -17.22
C GLU A 21 16.92 -4.28 -15.75
N VAL A 22 15.61 -4.26 -15.46
CA VAL A 22 15.12 -4.28 -14.07
C VAL A 22 15.54 -5.57 -13.35
N TRP A 23 15.55 -6.72 -14.02
CA TRP A 23 16.01 -7.99 -13.44
C TRP A 23 17.47 -7.91 -12.99
N SER A 24 18.35 -7.40 -13.86
CA SER A 24 19.80 -7.30 -13.61
C SER A 24 20.19 -6.46 -12.39
N TRP A 25 19.30 -5.59 -11.91
CA TRP A 25 19.55 -4.76 -10.73
C TRP A 25 19.48 -5.55 -9.41
N TRP A 26 18.80 -6.71 -9.38
CA TRP A 26 18.50 -7.39 -8.11
C TRP A 26 18.32 -8.91 -8.19
N GLN A 27 18.49 -9.51 -9.37
CA GLN A 27 18.50 -10.96 -9.60
C GLN A 27 19.71 -11.34 -10.46
N ASP A 28 20.21 -12.55 -10.27
CA ASP A 28 21.24 -13.14 -11.13
C ASP A 28 20.62 -13.70 -12.42
N GLY A 29 21.44 -13.83 -13.47
CA GLY A 29 21.02 -14.37 -14.75
C GLY A 29 20.07 -13.46 -15.54
N SER A 30 19.31 -14.05 -16.46
CA SER A 30 18.38 -13.33 -17.33
C SER A 30 16.94 -13.72 -17.03
N VAL A 31 16.03 -12.73 -17.09
CA VAL A 31 14.59 -12.99 -16.97
C VAL A 31 14.10 -13.90 -18.10
N HIS A 32 14.72 -13.83 -19.28
CA HIS A 32 14.35 -14.59 -20.48
C HIS A 32 14.69 -16.07 -20.41
N THR A 33 15.61 -16.46 -19.54
CA THR A 33 16.00 -17.86 -19.31
C THR A 33 15.43 -18.43 -18.03
N THR A 34 14.65 -17.64 -17.28
CA THR A 34 14.03 -18.08 -16.03
C THR A 34 12.68 -18.73 -16.30
N ASP A 35 12.31 -19.73 -15.50
CA ASP A 35 11.03 -20.42 -15.61
C ASP A 35 9.85 -19.45 -15.50
N TRP A 36 8.83 -19.70 -16.32
CA TRP A 36 7.57 -18.96 -16.29
C TRP A 36 6.93 -19.03 -14.89
N PRO A 37 6.31 -17.95 -14.40
CA PRO A 37 5.70 -17.97 -13.07
C PRO A 37 4.62 -19.03 -12.95
N ALA A 38 4.72 -19.85 -11.91
CA ALA A 38 3.73 -20.88 -11.58
C ALA A 38 2.72 -20.37 -10.52
N LEU A 39 1.55 -21.00 -10.40
CA LEU A 39 0.53 -20.59 -9.43
C LEU A 39 0.97 -20.83 -7.99
N GLU A 40 1.78 -21.87 -7.77
CA GLU A 40 2.41 -22.21 -6.50
C GLU A 40 3.40 -21.12 -6.04
N GLU A 41 3.87 -20.30 -6.99
CA GLU A 41 4.65 -19.10 -6.73
C GLU A 41 3.79 -17.87 -6.37
N LEU A 42 2.48 -18.01 -6.16
CA LEU A 42 1.65 -16.96 -5.57
C LEU A 42 1.33 -17.27 -4.10
N PRO A 43 1.16 -16.26 -3.23
CA PRO A 43 0.63 -16.50 -1.90
C PRO A 43 -0.83 -16.98 -2.03
N ASP A 44 -1.18 -18.02 -1.28
CA ASP A 44 -2.54 -18.57 -1.26
C ASP A 44 -3.54 -17.65 -0.54
N GLU A 45 -3.04 -16.63 0.16
CA GLU A 45 -3.78 -15.87 1.15
C GLU A 45 -3.54 -14.37 1.01
N GLY A 46 -4.62 -13.61 1.18
CA GLY A 46 -4.63 -12.15 1.24
C GLY A 46 -6.06 -11.67 1.37
N ASP A 47 -6.32 -10.76 2.31
CA ASP A 47 -7.65 -10.19 2.46
C ASP A 47 -7.82 -9.01 1.48
N ALA A 48 -8.68 -9.21 0.47
CA ALA A 48 -9.00 -8.20 -0.54
C ALA A 48 -9.59 -6.91 0.07
N ALA A 49 -10.20 -6.99 1.26
CA ALA A 49 -10.74 -5.83 1.96
C ALA A 49 -9.65 -4.84 2.38
N VAL A 50 -8.40 -5.30 2.57
CA VAL A 50 -7.26 -4.44 2.96
C VAL A 50 -7.07 -3.31 1.95
N LEU A 51 -7.07 -3.62 0.65
CA LEU A 51 -6.87 -2.62 -0.40
C LEU A 51 -7.98 -1.56 -0.39
N GLY A 52 -9.23 -2.00 -0.28
CA GLY A 52 -10.40 -1.11 -0.28
C GLY A 52 -10.43 -0.19 0.95
N LEU A 53 -10.21 -0.74 2.15
CA LEU A 53 -10.23 0.02 3.39
C LEU A 53 -9.02 0.95 3.52
N ALA A 54 -7.82 0.48 3.18
CA ALA A 54 -6.63 1.33 3.16
C ALA A 54 -6.78 2.47 2.14
N GLY A 55 -7.36 2.19 0.96
CA GLY A 55 -7.66 3.22 -0.04
C GLY A 55 -8.59 4.32 0.49
N GLN A 56 -9.62 3.95 1.25
CA GLN A 56 -10.53 4.91 1.90
C GLN A 56 -9.82 5.77 2.95
N VAL A 57 -9.03 5.15 3.84
CA VAL A 57 -8.26 5.88 4.85
C VAL A 57 -7.29 6.87 4.21
N LEU A 58 -6.49 6.42 3.24
CA LEU A 58 -5.52 7.26 2.54
C LEU A 58 -6.19 8.41 1.78
N SER A 59 -7.34 8.14 1.16
CA SER A 59 -8.13 9.18 0.47
C SER A 59 -8.61 10.25 1.43
N ALA A 60 -9.12 9.88 2.61
CA ALA A 60 -9.54 10.84 3.63
C ALA A 60 -8.38 11.70 4.15
N MET A 61 -7.21 11.09 4.38
CA MET A 61 -6.01 11.82 4.79
C MET A 61 -5.50 12.80 3.72
N ARG A 62 -5.53 12.40 2.45
CA ARG A 62 -5.20 13.29 1.32
C ARG A 62 -6.21 14.43 1.17
N LYS A 63 -7.49 14.17 1.45
CA LYS A 63 -8.54 15.18 1.44
C LYS A 63 -8.26 16.29 2.45
N VAL A 64 -7.87 15.96 3.69
CA VAL A 64 -7.47 16.97 4.70
C VAL A 64 -6.37 17.89 4.17
N LYS A 65 -5.36 17.32 3.50
CA LYS A 65 -4.26 18.12 2.90
C LYS A 65 -4.76 19.00 1.75
N SER A 66 -5.57 18.45 0.86
CA SER A 66 -6.13 19.17 -0.30
C SER A 66 -7.04 20.31 0.13
N ASP A 67 -7.93 20.09 1.10
CA ASP A 67 -8.89 21.08 1.58
C ASP A 67 -8.18 22.27 2.24
N ASN A 68 -7.02 22.03 2.84
CA ASN A 68 -6.14 23.07 3.41
C ASN A 68 -5.11 23.62 2.41
N LYS A 69 -5.15 23.20 1.14
CA LYS A 69 -4.25 23.65 0.05
C LYS A 69 -2.76 23.47 0.36
N VAL A 70 -2.40 22.44 1.12
CA VAL A 70 -1.00 22.12 1.42
C VAL A 70 -0.47 21.04 0.48
N SER A 71 0.85 20.92 0.43
CA SER A 71 1.53 19.85 -0.33
C SER A 71 1.07 18.47 0.13
N MET A 72 0.98 17.49 -0.78
CA MET A 72 0.75 16.09 -0.41
C MET A 72 1.84 15.53 0.52
N ARG A 73 3.03 16.15 0.53
CA ARG A 73 4.14 15.81 1.44
C ARG A 73 3.99 16.42 2.84
N ALA A 74 3.05 17.34 3.05
CA ALA A 74 2.78 17.92 4.36
C ALA A 74 2.50 16.82 5.38
N ARG A 75 3.05 16.94 6.58
CA ARG A 75 2.95 15.92 7.62
C ARG A 75 1.60 16.03 8.33
N LEU A 76 1.10 14.89 8.82
CA LEU A 76 -0.07 14.82 9.69
C LEU A 76 0.42 14.60 11.12
N ALA A 77 -0.04 15.47 12.03
CA ALA A 77 0.30 15.38 13.44
C ALA A 77 -0.47 14.25 14.14
N HIS A 78 -1.71 14.02 13.72
CA HIS A 78 -2.61 13.05 14.35
C HIS A 78 -3.54 12.43 13.31
N THR A 79 -3.87 11.15 13.49
CA THR A 79 -4.88 10.46 12.68
C THR A 79 -5.58 9.39 13.51
N VAL A 80 -6.91 9.43 13.51
CA VAL A 80 -7.79 8.42 14.12
C VAL A 80 -8.65 7.83 13.03
N VAL A 81 -8.70 6.51 12.96
CA VAL A 81 -9.66 5.77 12.15
C VAL A 81 -10.67 5.11 13.08
N LYS A 82 -11.93 5.47 12.90
CA LYS A 82 -13.07 4.86 13.58
C LYS A 82 -13.80 3.96 12.59
N ALA A 83 -14.08 2.71 12.96
CA ALA A 83 -14.80 1.78 12.09
C ALA A 83 -15.36 0.59 12.89
N PRO A 84 -16.27 -0.21 12.31
CA PRO A 84 -16.65 -1.50 12.89
C PRO A 84 -15.43 -2.38 13.17
N GLN A 85 -15.49 -3.20 14.23
CA GLN A 85 -14.35 -4.00 14.70
C GLN A 85 -13.71 -4.85 13.59
N GLU A 86 -14.55 -5.49 12.77
CA GLU A 86 -14.11 -6.31 11.63
C GLU A 86 -13.26 -5.50 10.64
N GLN A 87 -13.60 -4.23 10.40
CA GLN A 87 -12.81 -3.36 9.52
C GLN A 87 -11.54 -2.87 10.20
N ILE A 88 -11.59 -2.59 11.51
CA ILE A 88 -10.40 -2.19 12.29
C ILE A 88 -9.33 -3.27 12.23
N ASP A 89 -9.72 -4.55 12.34
CA ASP A 89 -8.78 -5.66 12.30
C ASP A 89 -8.10 -5.79 10.93
N VAL A 90 -8.84 -5.51 9.85
CA VAL A 90 -8.30 -5.46 8.48
C VAL A 90 -7.38 -4.24 8.28
N ILE A 91 -7.82 -3.05 8.70
CA ILE A 91 -7.05 -1.80 8.56
C ILE A 91 -5.72 -1.89 9.30
N ARG A 92 -5.69 -2.60 10.44
CA ARG A 92 -4.49 -2.80 11.25
C ARG A 92 -3.31 -3.34 10.44
N ALA A 93 -3.56 -4.24 9.49
CA ALA A 93 -2.52 -4.80 8.62
C ALA A 93 -1.87 -3.74 7.71
N ALA A 94 -2.60 -2.69 7.34
CA ALA A 94 -2.13 -1.62 6.45
C ALA A 94 -1.60 -0.38 7.18
N VAL A 95 -1.64 -0.34 8.52
CA VAL A 95 -1.21 0.85 9.30
C VAL A 95 0.21 1.32 8.96
N PRO A 96 1.23 0.44 8.81
CA PRO A 96 2.58 0.89 8.47
C PRO A 96 2.63 1.63 7.12
N ASP A 97 1.94 1.09 6.10
CA ASP A 97 1.88 1.69 4.77
C ASP A 97 1.08 2.98 4.77
N LEU A 98 -0.04 3.03 5.50
CA LEU A 98 -0.85 4.23 5.67
C LEU A 98 -0.07 5.34 6.39
N ALA A 99 0.69 5.00 7.43
CA ALA A 99 1.53 5.95 8.14
C ALA A 99 2.62 6.53 7.24
N ALA A 100 3.29 5.67 6.46
CA ALA A 100 4.34 6.07 5.51
C ALA A 100 3.79 6.92 4.36
N ALA A 101 2.75 6.43 3.66
CA ALA A 101 2.15 7.10 2.51
C ALA A 101 1.39 8.38 2.90
N GLY A 102 0.80 8.37 4.09
CA GLY A 102 0.08 9.48 4.68
C GLY A 102 0.96 10.57 5.28
N GLY A 103 2.20 10.23 5.61
CA GLY A 103 3.15 11.14 6.24
C GLY A 103 2.79 11.48 7.68
N LEU A 104 2.52 10.48 8.51
CA LEU A 104 2.23 10.65 9.93
C LEU A 104 3.52 10.73 10.75
N ASP A 105 3.59 11.68 11.65
CA ASP A 105 4.68 11.79 12.65
C ASP A 105 4.39 10.97 13.92
N THR A 106 3.14 10.56 14.11
CA THR A 106 2.68 9.84 15.30
C THR A 106 1.98 8.53 14.93
N ALA A 107 1.77 7.67 15.92
CA ALA A 107 1.05 6.42 15.73
C ALA A 107 -0.43 6.69 15.34
N MET A 108 -0.88 6.05 14.26
CA MET A 108 -2.29 6.04 13.89
C MET A 108 -3.12 5.35 14.98
N ARG A 109 -4.18 6.01 15.43
CA ARG A 109 -5.12 5.43 16.40
C ARG A 109 -6.25 4.72 15.66
N LEU A 110 -6.58 3.53 16.13
CA LEU A 110 -7.69 2.73 15.63
C LEU A 110 -8.72 2.59 16.76
N GLU A 111 -9.97 2.99 16.49
CA GLU A 111 -11.05 3.01 17.47
C GLU A 111 -12.29 2.30 16.91
N THR A 112 -12.91 1.44 17.72
CA THR A 112 -14.11 0.72 17.30
C THR A 112 -15.33 1.64 17.37
N ALA A 113 -16.10 1.71 16.29
CA ALA A 113 -17.31 2.52 16.17
C ALA A 113 -18.35 1.83 15.26
N SER A 114 -19.59 2.33 15.25
CA SER A 114 -20.64 1.79 14.37
C SER A 114 -20.49 2.22 12.90
N THR A 115 -19.71 3.26 12.63
CA THR A 115 -19.56 3.87 11.30
C THR A 115 -18.11 4.15 10.99
N PHE A 116 -17.74 4.09 9.70
CA PHE A 116 -16.42 4.44 9.23
C PHE A 116 -16.23 5.96 9.21
N GLU A 117 -15.19 6.46 9.89
CA GLU A 117 -14.80 7.86 9.93
C GLU A 117 -13.28 7.98 10.07
N VAL A 118 -12.67 8.94 9.39
CA VAL A 118 -11.24 9.25 9.51
C VAL A 118 -11.09 10.70 9.91
N ILE A 119 -10.41 10.92 11.03
CA ILE A 119 -10.09 12.24 11.57
C ILE A 119 -8.59 12.41 11.44
N ALA A 120 -8.13 13.48 10.81
CA ALA A 120 -6.71 13.76 10.68
C ALA A 120 -6.45 15.26 10.74
N ASP A 121 -5.31 15.62 11.34
CA ASP A 121 -4.90 17.01 11.54
C ASP A 121 -3.51 17.24 10.95
N LEU A 122 -3.33 18.37 10.28
CA LEU A 122 -2.04 18.78 9.75
C LEU A 122 -1.05 19.04 10.91
N ALA A 123 0.20 18.68 10.70
CA ALA A 123 1.28 19.26 11.49
C ALA A 123 1.38 20.76 11.18
N GLY A 124 1.54 21.57 12.23
CA GLY A 124 1.74 23.02 12.12
C GLY A 124 3.07 23.41 11.51
#